data_AF-A0A1Q5N6S8-F1
#
_entry.id   AF-A0A1Q5N6S8-F1
#
_cell.length_a   1.000
_cell.length_b   1.000
_cell.length_c   1.000
_cell.angle_alpha   90.00
_cell.angle_beta   90.00
_cell.angle_gamma   90.00
#
_symmetry.space_group_name_H-M   'P 1'
#
loop_
_entity.id
_entity.type
_entity.pdbx_description
1 polymer ?
#
loop_
_entity_poly.entity_id
_entity_poly.type
_entity_poly.pdbx_seq_one_letter_code
_entity_poly.pdbx_strand_id
1 'polypeptide(L)'
;MDVQHFERITAFIEARLTPLFDAETGSEYGFGMDDTSRALRALRNAVLEASAVKGLLAKRESAEPAMRRVIDQSVEHNWDVLRGIARQWEDHADFRREFKRHAWELDAAPAPAAAPGPAAPPAPAEG
;
A
#
# COMPACT_ATOMS: atom_id res chain seq x y z
N MET A 1 2.44 3.48 -10.17
CA MET A 1 2.13 3.37 -8.74
C MET A 1 2.88 4.48 -8.03
N ASP A 2 2.23 5.20 -7.13
CA ASP A 2 2.87 6.28 -6.37
C ASP A 2 3.37 5.84 -4.98
N VAL A 3 4.17 6.70 -4.36
CA VAL A 3 4.70 6.50 -3.00
C VAL A 3 3.56 6.42 -1.96
N GLN A 4 2.44 7.12 -2.19
CA GLN A 4 1.30 7.13 -1.27
C GLN A 4 0.62 5.75 -1.16
N HIS A 5 0.62 4.93 -2.22
CA HIS A 5 0.11 3.56 -2.15
C HIS A 5 0.96 2.70 -1.21
N PHE A 6 2.29 2.81 -1.29
CA PHE A 6 3.19 2.12 -0.36
C PHE A 6 3.01 2.61 1.07
N GLU A 7 2.92 3.91 1.28
CA GLU A 7 2.71 4.46 2.62
C GLU A 7 1.43 3.96 3.26
N ARG A 8 0.33 3.88 2.49
CA ARG A 8 -0.96 3.38 2.99
C ARG A 8 -0.92 1.91 3.39
N ILE A 9 -0.36 1.03 2.54
CA ILE A 9 -0.30 -0.40 2.87
C ILE A 9 0.69 -0.68 4.01
N THR A 10 1.84 0.02 4.03
CA THR A 10 2.80 -0.06 5.14
C THR A 10 2.15 0.39 6.45
N ALA A 11 1.50 1.56 6.47
CA ALA A 11 0.85 2.07 7.68
C ALA A 11 -0.27 1.14 8.16
N PHE A 12 -1.04 0.56 7.25
CA PHE A 12 -2.05 -0.44 7.59
C PHE A 12 -1.43 -1.64 8.32
N ILE A 13 -0.36 -2.22 7.78
CA ILE A 13 0.34 -3.38 8.35
C ILE A 13 1.03 -3.01 9.67
N GLU A 14 1.73 -1.88 9.73
CA GLU A 14 2.43 -1.40 10.92
C GLU A 14 1.47 -1.14 12.08
N ALA A 15 0.27 -0.62 11.82
CA ALA A 15 -0.75 -0.44 12.84
C ALA A 15 -1.20 -1.77 13.49
N ARG A 16 -1.04 -2.91 12.80
CA ARG A 16 -1.36 -4.25 13.33
C ARG A 16 -0.17 -4.89 14.00
N LEU A 17 1.03 -4.69 13.44
CA LEU A 17 2.25 -5.27 13.98
C LEU A 17 2.71 -4.53 15.24
N THR A 18 2.65 -3.20 15.28
CA THR A 18 3.22 -2.39 16.38
C THR A 18 2.69 -2.77 17.76
N PRO A 19 1.35 -2.96 17.98
CA PRO A 19 0.84 -3.37 19.28
C PRO A 19 1.38 -4.74 19.75
N LEU A 20 1.81 -5.60 18.83
CA LEU A 20 2.41 -6.90 19.14
C LEU A 20 3.86 -6.78 19.62
N PHE A 21 4.48 -5.60 19.62
CA PHE A 21 5.82 -5.36 20.17
C PHE A 21 5.83 -4.32 21.29
N ASP A 22 4.66 -3.83 21.70
CA ASP A 22 4.56 -2.79 22.70
C ASP A 22 4.80 -3.37 24.11
N ALA A 23 5.79 -2.80 24.80
CA ALA A 23 6.15 -3.18 26.16
C ALA A 23 5.09 -2.73 27.18
N GLU A 24 4.40 -1.62 26.92
CA GLU A 24 3.40 -1.02 27.82
C GLU A 24 2.07 -1.80 27.79
N THR A 25 1.74 -2.44 26.67
CA THR A 25 0.61 -3.39 26.58
C THR A 25 0.96 -4.77 27.13
N GLY A 26 2.24 -5.01 27.48
CA GLY A 26 2.74 -6.27 28.00
C GLY A 26 3.00 -7.33 26.93
N SER A 27 3.26 -6.95 25.67
CA SER A 27 3.54 -7.96 24.64
C SER A 27 4.87 -8.67 24.91
N GLU A 28 4.78 -9.95 25.30
CA GLU A 28 5.93 -10.85 25.41
C GLU A 28 6.70 -10.97 24.08
N TYR A 29 6.03 -10.70 22.95
CA TYR A 29 6.60 -10.87 21.62
C TYR A 29 7.61 -9.79 21.21
N GLY A 30 7.65 -8.66 21.94
CA GLY A 30 8.66 -7.61 21.79
C GLY A 30 10.07 -8.07 22.18
N PHE A 31 10.13 -8.93 23.20
CA PHE A 31 11.35 -9.20 23.97
C PHE A 31 11.63 -10.70 24.16
N GLY A 32 10.65 -11.55 23.86
CA GLY A 32 10.75 -12.99 23.94
C GLY A 32 11.78 -13.59 22.98
N MET A 33 12.34 -14.73 23.39
CA MET A 33 13.24 -15.56 22.59
C MET A 33 12.55 -16.85 22.12
N ASP A 34 11.23 -16.93 22.18
CA ASP A 34 10.44 -18.01 21.59
C ASP A 34 10.27 -17.82 20.08
N ASP A 35 9.82 -18.88 19.41
CA ASP A 35 9.69 -18.89 17.94
C ASP A 35 8.60 -17.95 17.43
N THR A 36 7.56 -17.68 18.21
CA THR A 36 6.52 -16.69 17.85
C THR A 36 7.13 -15.29 17.84
N SER A 37 7.87 -14.91 18.89
CA SER A 37 8.61 -13.64 18.94
C SER A 37 9.60 -13.50 17.78
N ARG A 38 10.32 -14.57 17.42
CA ARG A 38 11.22 -14.58 16.24
C ARG A 38 10.46 -14.38 14.93
N ALA A 39 9.35 -15.10 14.74
CA ALA A 39 8.53 -15.01 13.54
C ALA A 39 7.92 -13.61 13.37
N LEU A 40 7.44 -13.00 14.46
CA LEU A 40 6.91 -11.64 14.44
C LEU A 40 8.01 -10.62 14.08
N ARG A 41 9.20 -10.72 14.69
CA ARG A 41 10.33 -9.85 14.32
C ARG A 41 10.73 -10.02 12.85
N ALA A 42 10.78 -11.25 12.36
CA ALA A 42 11.05 -11.52 10.95
C ALA A 42 9.99 -10.88 10.03
N LEU A 43 8.72 -10.98 10.40
CA LEU A 43 7.63 -10.34 9.67
C LEU A 43 7.76 -8.81 9.68
N ARG A 44 8.04 -8.20 10.84
CA ARG A 44 8.27 -6.75 10.95
C ARG A 44 9.44 -6.30 10.08
N ASN A 45 10.55 -7.04 10.09
CA ASN A 45 11.71 -6.73 9.26
C ASN A 45 11.38 -6.83 7.76
N ALA A 46 10.65 -7.87 7.34
CA ALA A 46 10.21 -8.02 5.96
C ALA A 46 9.33 -6.84 5.50
N VAL A 47 8.44 -6.34 6.37
CA VAL A 47 7.64 -5.14 6.07
C VAL A 47 8.52 -3.90 5.94
N LEU A 48 9.48 -3.69 6.84
CA LEU A 48 10.41 -2.55 6.78
C LEU A 48 11.27 -2.58 5.51
N GLU A 49 11.82 -3.74 5.17
CA GLU A 49 12.60 -3.96 3.95
C GLU A 49 11.76 -3.68 2.71
N ALA A 50 10.54 -4.23 2.64
CA ALA A 50 9.65 -4.00 1.50
C ALA A 50 9.23 -2.52 1.39
N SER A 51 9.10 -1.83 2.52
CA SER A 51 8.75 -0.41 2.58
C SER A 51 9.89 0.51 2.16
N ALA A 52 11.15 0.05 2.21
CA ALA A 52 12.31 0.83 1.81
C ALA A 52 12.31 1.16 0.30
N VAL A 53 11.53 0.42 -0.50
CA VAL A 53 11.35 0.66 -1.94
C VAL A 53 10.82 2.06 -2.26
N LYS A 54 10.18 2.75 -1.30
CA LYS A 54 9.77 4.16 -1.41
C LYS A 54 10.94 5.08 -1.80
N GLY A 55 12.15 4.79 -1.30
CA GLY A 55 13.36 5.53 -1.66
C GLY A 55 13.82 5.30 -3.11
N LEU A 56 13.46 4.16 -3.71
CA LEU A 56 13.73 3.87 -5.14
C LEU A 56 12.73 4.57 -6.05
N LEU A 57 11.46 4.65 -5.64
CA LEU A 57 10.43 5.41 -6.37
C LEU A 57 10.83 6.87 -6.57
N ALA A 58 11.41 7.53 -5.54
CA ALA A 58 11.89 8.90 -5.64
C ALA A 58 13.00 9.10 -6.69
N LYS A 59 13.78 8.06 -7.00
CA LYS A 59 14.88 8.11 -7.98
C LYS A 59 14.45 7.72 -9.38
N ARG A 60 13.25 7.15 -9.54
CA ARG A 60 12.71 6.60 -10.79
C ARG A 60 12.68 7.63 -11.91
N GLU A 61 12.21 8.84 -11.63
CA GLU A 61 12.05 9.90 -12.63
C GLU A 61 13.40 10.33 -13.22
N SER A 62 14.43 10.45 -12.39
CA SER A 62 15.79 10.82 -12.80
C SER A 62 16.63 9.66 -13.35
N ALA A 63 16.18 8.41 -13.19
CA ALA A 63 16.94 7.24 -13.59
C ALA A 63 16.99 7.06 -15.12
N GLU A 64 18.09 6.51 -15.62
CA GLU A 64 18.21 6.10 -17.03
C GLU A 64 17.24 4.96 -17.38
N PRO A 65 16.86 4.75 -18.66
CA PRO A 65 15.84 3.78 -19.05
C PRO A 65 16.08 2.35 -18.55
N ALA A 66 17.32 1.87 -18.54
CA ALA A 66 17.64 0.54 -18.02
C ALA A 66 17.42 0.44 -16.51
N MET A 67 17.84 1.47 -15.76
CA MET A 67 17.66 1.56 -14.32
C MET A 67 16.17 1.71 -13.94
N ARG A 68 15.39 2.46 -14.72
CA ARG A 68 13.93 2.56 -14.53
C ARG A 68 13.24 1.20 -14.56
N ARG A 69 13.63 0.31 -15.48
CA ARG A 69 13.06 -1.05 -15.55
C ARG A 69 13.37 -1.87 -14.29
N VAL A 70 14.59 -1.75 -13.76
CA VAL A 70 15.00 -2.42 -12.51
C VAL A 70 14.22 -1.87 -11.32
N ILE A 71 14.03 -0.55 -11.27
CA ILE A 71 13.21 0.10 -10.23
C ILE A 71 11.76 -0.37 -10.33
N ASP A 72 11.18 -0.41 -11.53
CA ASP A 72 9.80 -0.86 -11.75
C ASP A 72 9.59 -2.31 -11.31
N GLN A 73 10.52 -3.20 -11.64
CA GLN A 73 10.47 -4.60 -11.21
C GLN A 73 10.60 -4.74 -9.69
N SER A 74 11.49 -3.93 -9.08
CA SER A 74 11.65 -3.91 -7.62
C SER A 74 10.38 -3.39 -6.94
N VAL A 75 9.75 -2.35 -7.50
CA VAL A 75 8.48 -1.81 -7.02
C VAL A 75 7.37 -2.84 -7.09
N GLU A 76 7.23 -3.54 -8.22
CA GLU A 76 6.23 -4.59 -8.37
C GLU A 76 6.42 -5.71 -7.35
N HIS A 77 7.65 -6.19 -7.18
CA HIS A 77 7.97 -7.24 -6.22
C HIS A 77 7.62 -6.83 -4.78
N ASN A 78 8.06 -5.65 -4.34
CA ASN A 78 7.82 -5.18 -2.98
C ASN A 78 6.33 -4.89 -2.71
N TRP A 79 5.60 -4.41 -3.74
CA TRP A 79 4.15 -4.29 -3.64
C TRP A 79 3.48 -5.64 -3.42
N ASP A 80 3.87 -6.67 -4.17
CA ASP A 80 3.31 -8.01 -4.04
C ASP A 80 3.57 -8.63 -2.65
N VAL A 81 4.75 -8.38 -2.07
CA VAL A 81 5.08 -8.78 -0.70
C VAL A 81 4.14 -8.11 0.31
N LEU A 82 4.01 -6.78 0.26
CA LEU A 82 3.14 -6.03 1.19
C LEU A 82 1.67 -6.42 1.01
N ARG A 83 1.22 -6.59 -0.22
CA ARG A 83 -0.10 -7.14 -0.56
C ARG A 83 -0.31 -8.51 0.08
N GLY A 84 0.63 -9.43 -0.07
CA GLY A 84 0.54 -10.79 0.47
C GLY A 84 0.37 -10.79 1.99
N ILE A 85 1.08 -9.90 2.68
CA ILE A 85 0.97 -9.69 4.13
C ILE A 85 -0.39 -9.06 4.48
N ALA A 86 -0.78 -7.99 3.79
CA ALA A 86 -2.05 -7.30 4.06
C ALA A 86 -3.27 -8.22 3.87
N ARG A 87 -3.22 -9.16 2.92
CA ARG A 87 -4.31 -10.14 2.69
C ARG A 87 -4.59 -11.07 3.88
N GLN A 88 -3.65 -11.22 4.81
CA GLN A 88 -3.91 -11.96 6.05
C GLN A 88 -4.91 -11.24 6.97
N TRP A 89 -5.24 -9.99 6.66
CA TRP A 89 -6.17 -9.13 7.40
C TRP A 89 -7.37 -8.71 6.54
N GLU A 90 -7.72 -9.50 5.53
CA GLU A 90 -8.79 -9.18 4.56
C GLU A 90 -10.17 -9.00 5.21
N ASP A 91 -10.41 -9.67 6.33
CA ASP A 91 -11.61 -9.62 7.15
C ASP A 91 -11.63 -8.43 8.13
N HIS A 92 -10.52 -7.72 8.28
CA HIS A 92 -10.42 -6.57 9.17
C HIS A 92 -11.20 -5.35 8.60
N ALA A 93 -11.92 -4.61 9.45
CA ALA A 93 -12.74 -3.46 9.05
C ALA A 93 -11.97 -2.38 8.25
N ASP A 94 -10.75 -2.02 8.69
CA ASP A 94 -9.91 -1.04 7.97
C ASP A 94 -9.21 -1.60 6.71
N PHE A 95 -9.45 -2.86 6.33
CA PHE A 95 -8.86 -3.41 5.12
C PHE A 95 -9.40 -2.70 3.88
N ARG A 96 -8.50 -2.21 3.03
CA ARG A 96 -8.87 -1.48 1.81
C ARG A 96 -8.79 -2.39 0.60
N ARG A 97 -9.83 -2.38 -0.24
CA ARG A 97 -9.89 -3.19 -1.49
C ARG A 97 -8.71 -2.93 -2.44
N GLU A 98 -8.09 -1.77 -2.37
CA GLU A 98 -6.90 -1.44 -3.18
C GLU A 98 -5.71 -2.37 -2.89
N PHE A 99 -5.57 -2.91 -1.67
CA PHE A 99 -4.50 -3.85 -1.32
C PHE A 99 -4.61 -5.19 -2.05
N LYS A 100 -5.75 -5.48 -2.68
CA LYS A 100 -5.94 -6.67 -3.51
C LYS A 100 -5.40 -6.50 -4.93
N ARG A 101 -5.25 -5.26 -5.39
CA ARG A 101 -4.82 -4.93 -6.76
C ARG A 101 -3.33 -5.19 -6.93
N HIS A 102 -2.92 -5.57 -8.12
CA HIS A 102 -1.52 -5.59 -8.54
C HIS A 102 -0.98 -4.17 -8.74
N ALA A 103 0.35 -4.05 -8.77
CA ALA A 103 0.98 -2.75 -8.83
C ALA A 103 0.61 -1.94 -10.08
N TRP A 104 0.48 -2.63 -11.22
CA TRP A 104 0.09 -2.06 -12.50
C TRP A 104 -1.40 -1.68 -12.59
N GLU A 105 -2.26 -2.25 -11.73
CA GLU A 105 -3.70 -1.93 -11.68
C GLU A 105 -3.99 -0.64 -10.91
N LEU A 106 -3.04 -0.14 -10.12
CA LEU A 106 -3.25 1.04 -9.26
C LEU A 106 -3.19 2.37 -10.03
N ASP A 107 -2.45 2.42 -11.14
CA ASP A 107 -2.44 3.59 -12.04
C ASP A 107 -3.65 3.64 -12.98
N ALA A 108 -4.37 2.52 -13.11
CA ALA A 108 -5.50 2.36 -14.03
C ALA A 108 -6.86 2.75 -13.41
N ALA A 109 -6.89 3.30 -12.19
CA ALA A 109 -8.15 3.73 -11.58
C ALA A 109 -8.77 4.88 -12.41
N PRO A 110 -10.00 4.72 -12.94
CA PRO A 110 -10.63 5.77 -13.74
C PRO A 110 -10.87 7.01 -12.87
N ALA A 111 -10.59 8.18 -13.43
CA ALA A 111 -10.98 9.47 -12.87
C ALA A 111 -12.47 9.41 -12.45
N PRO A 112 -12.86 10.01 -11.31
CA PRO A 112 -14.25 10.02 -10.90
C PRO A 112 -15.11 10.58 -12.04
N ALA A 113 -16.14 9.83 -12.42
CA ALA A 113 -17.08 10.24 -13.45
C ALA A 113 -17.54 11.68 -13.17
N ALA A 114 -17.29 12.58 -14.11
CA ALA A 114 -17.75 13.95 -14.03
C ALA A 114 -19.24 13.94 -13.69
N ALA A 115 -19.60 14.59 -12.58
CA ALA A 115 -20.99 14.77 -12.20
C ALA A 115 -21.75 15.35 -13.41
N PRO A 116 -22.96 14.86 -13.75
CA PRO A 116 -23.74 15.43 -14.83
C PRO A 116 -23.96 16.91 -14.50
N GLY A 117 -23.36 17.79 -15.31
CA GLY A 117 -23.54 19.23 -15.20
C GLY A 117 -25.02 19.60 -15.28
N PRO A 118 -25.42 20.75 -14.71
CA PRO A 118 -26.83 21.12 -14.58
C PRO A 118 -27.49 21.14 -15.96
N ALA A 119 -28.65 20.48 -16.05
CA ALA A 119 -29.46 20.40 -17.26
C ALA A 119 -29.68 21.80 -17.85
N ALA A 120 -29.38 21.95 -19.13
CA ALA A 120 -29.61 23.18 -19.87
C ALA A 120 -31.10 23.57 -19.81
N PRO A 121 -31.44 24.86 -19.65
CA PRO A 121 -32.83 25.29 -19.58
C PRO A 121 -33.54 25.05 -20.93
N PRO A 122 -34.86 24.76 -20.90
CA PRO A 122 -35.62 24.51 -22.12
C PRO A 122 -35.70 25.76 -23.00
N ALA A 123 -35.58 25.56 -24.32
CA ALA A 123 -35.67 26.61 -25.33
C ALA A 123 -37.05 27.28 -25.33
N PRO A 124 -37.15 28.58 -25.67
CA PRO A 124 -38.43 29.29 -25.70
C PRO A 124 -39.31 28.76 -26.84
N ALA A 125 -40.61 28.61 -26.55
CA ALA A 125 -41.61 28.21 -27.53
C ALA A 125 -41.80 29.32 -28.56
N GLU A 126 -41.61 28.99 -29.85
CA GLU A 126 -41.96 29.86 -30.97
C GLU A 126 -43.49 29.96 -31.08
N GLY A 127 -43.98 31.19 -31.24
CA GLY A 127 -45.38 31.52 -31.53
C GLY A 127 -45.55 32.08 -32.92
#